data_AF-A0A959P4M3-F1
#
_entry.id   AF-A0A959P4M3-F1
#
_cell.length_a   1.000
_cell.length_b   1.000
_cell.length_c   1.000
_cell.angle_alpha   90.00
_cell.angle_beta   90.00
_cell.angle_gamma   90.00
#
_symmetry.space_group_name_H-M   'P 1'
#
loop_
_entity.id
_entity.type
_entity.pdbx_description
1 polymer ?
#
loop_
_entity_poly.entity_id
_entity_poly.type
_entity_poly.pdbx_seq_one_letter_code
_entity_poly.pdbx_strand_id
1 'polypeptide(L)'
;MGAQKKYVYVFSNDPETPQLRLSFTANILPASSSKFSNAQPEIKLSKYNHNFGNVKEGEVLHTVIEVSNSGLDDLEIKDVKSSCGCTAAL
;
A
#
# COMPACT_ATOMS: atom_id res chain seq x y z
N MET A 1 -13.26 -8.44 -13.37
CA MET A 1 -13.43 -7.01 -13.04
C MET A 1 -13.18 -6.18 -14.30
N GLY A 2 -14.12 -5.31 -14.68
CA GLY A 2 -14.12 -4.61 -15.97
C GLY A 2 -15.26 -3.58 -16.08
N ALA A 3 -15.40 -2.95 -17.26
CA ALA A 3 -16.42 -1.92 -17.51
C ALA A 3 -17.84 -2.46 -17.28
N GLN A 4 -18.64 -1.72 -16.53
CA GLN A 4 -20.02 -1.99 -16.22
C GLN A 4 -20.85 -0.78 -16.61
N LYS A 5 -22.01 -1.02 -17.22
CA LYS A 5 -22.98 0.01 -17.56
C LYS A 5 -24.30 -0.26 -16.85
N LYS A 6 -24.83 0.74 -16.16
CA LYS A 6 -26.11 0.68 -15.46
C LYS A 6 -26.99 1.84 -15.90
N TYR A 7 -28.30 1.64 -15.75
CA TYR A 7 -29.29 2.60 -16.19
C TYR A 7 -30.15 3.02 -15.00
N VAL A 8 -30.43 4.31 -14.91
CA VAL A 8 -31.45 4.86 -14.03
C VAL A 8 -32.51 5.48 -14.91
N TYR A 9 -33.76 5.12 -14.64
CA TYR A 9 -34.91 5.67 -15.32
C TYR A 9 -35.54 6.72 -14.43
N VAL A 10 -35.69 7.93 -14.96
CA VAL A 10 -36.40 9.03 -14.32
C VAL A 10 -37.73 9.16 -15.02
N PHE A 11 -38.81 9.10 -14.25
CA PHE A 11 -40.17 9.30 -14.75
C PHE A 11 -40.62 10.71 -14.33
N SER A 12 -41.18 11.44 -15.30
CA SER A 12 -41.66 12.81 -15.14
C SER A 12 -43.08 12.91 -15.69
N ASN A 13 -43.82 13.91 -15.23
CA ASN A 13 -45.13 14.28 -15.75
C ASN A 13 -45.04 15.23 -16.98
N ASP A 14 -43.88 15.31 -17.62
CA ASP A 14 -43.69 16.01 -18.89
C ASP A 14 -44.49 15.28 -20.01
N PRO A 15 -45.38 15.99 -20.74
CA PRO A 15 -46.26 15.36 -21.73
C PRO A 15 -45.54 14.90 -23.00
N GLU A 16 -44.37 15.45 -23.31
CA GLU A 16 -43.59 15.09 -24.50
C GLU A 16 -42.47 14.10 -24.16
N THR A 17 -41.84 14.26 -22.99
CA THR A 17 -40.72 13.41 -22.53
C THR A 17 -40.93 12.84 -21.12
N PRO A 18 -41.91 11.93 -20.92
CA PRO A 18 -42.28 11.42 -19.60
C PRO A 18 -41.25 10.46 -18.99
N GLN A 19 -40.27 9.99 -19.76
CA GLN A 19 -39.25 9.06 -19.29
C GLN A 19 -37.87 9.41 -19.84
N LEU A 20 -36.92 9.66 -18.94
CA LEU A 20 -35.51 9.86 -19.26
C LEU A 20 -34.68 8.69 -18.77
N ARG A 21 -33.81 8.14 -19.63
CA ARG A 21 -32.85 7.09 -19.25
C ARG A 21 -31.45 7.65 -19.14
N LEU A 22 -30.93 7.70 -17.92
CA LEU A 22 -29.54 8.04 -17.63
C LEU A 22 -28.71 6.77 -17.64
N SER A 23 -27.53 6.80 -18.25
CA SER A 23 -26.59 5.67 -18.22
C SER A 23 -25.32 6.05 -17.47
N PHE A 24 -24.91 5.19 -16.55
CA PHE A 24 -23.69 5.31 -15.78
C PHE A 24 -22.75 4.19 -16.18
N THR A 25 -21.52 4.55 -16.55
CA THR A 25 -20.48 3.56 -16.86
C THR A 25 -19.40 3.65 -15.78
N ALA A 26 -19.05 2.52 -15.18
CA ALA A 26 -18.00 2.43 -14.16
C ALA A 26 -17.12 1.22 -14.46
N ASN A 27 -15.82 1.34 -14.27
CA ASN A 27 -14.92 0.20 -14.33
C ASN A 27 -14.83 -0.45 -12.95
N ILE A 28 -15.25 -1.70 -12.81
CA ILE A 28 -15.17 -2.41 -11.53
C ILE A 28 -13.80 -3.06 -11.45
N LEU A 29 -13.02 -2.72 -10.44
CA LEU A 29 -11.68 -3.24 -10.21
C LEU A 29 -11.68 -4.26 -9.04
N PRO A 30 -10.77 -5.27 -9.02
CA PRO A 30 -10.62 -6.25 -7.93
C PRO A 30 -10.61 -5.61 -6.54
N ALA A 31 -11.15 -6.29 -5.53
CA ALA A 31 -11.11 -5.82 -4.15
C ALA A 31 -9.67 -5.55 -3.64
N SER A 32 -8.64 -6.05 -4.33
CA SER A 32 -7.23 -5.67 -4.12
C SER A 32 -6.84 -4.27 -4.59
N SER A 33 -7.72 -3.54 -5.29
CA SER A 33 -7.46 -2.21 -5.86
C SER A 33 -8.23 -1.09 -5.19
N SER A 34 -9.18 -1.42 -4.31
CA SER A 34 -9.67 -0.46 -3.35
C SER A 34 -8.60 -0.29 -2.27
N LYS A 35 -7.89 0.84 -2.30
CA LYS A 35 -7.40 1.45 -1.07
C LYS A 35 -8.63 1.87 -0.25
N PHE A 36 -9.38 0.90 0.27
CA PHE A 36 -10.02 1.13 1.56
C PHE A 36 -8.84 1.41 2.48
N SER A 37 -8.79 2.60 3.07
CA SER A 37 -7.89 2.89 4.17
C SER A 37 -8.36 2.06 5.38
N ASN A 38 -8.28 0.74 5.28
CA ASN A 38 -8.02 -0.04 6.46
C ASN A 38 -6.72 0.57 6.99
N ALA A 39 -6.77 1.10 8.21
CA ALA A 39 -5.56 1.51 8.87
C ALA A 39 -4.66 0.26 8.87
N GLN A 40 -3.53 0.33 8.17
CA GLN A 40 -2.55 -0.75 8.15
C GLN A 40 -1.19 -0.10 8.39
N PRO A 41 -0.29 -0.76 9.13
CA PRO A 41 1.06 -0.27 9.29
C PRO A 41 1.81 -0.39 7.95
N GLU A 42 2.69 0.56 7.66
CA GLU A 42 3.55 0.55 6.48
C GLU A 42 4.98 0.81 6.92
N ILE A 43 5.86 -0.18 6.78
CA ILE A 43 7.25 -0.05 7.15
C ILE A 43 8.04 0.69 6.07
N LYS A 44 8.85 1.66 6.49
CA LYS A 44 9.78 2.38 5.63
C LYS A 44 11.16 2.43 6.28
N LEU A 45 12.16 1.99 5.52
CA LEU A 45 13.57 1.99 5.94
C LEU A 45 14.30 3.20 5.37
N SER A 46 15.23 3.79 6.13
CA SER A 46 16.08 4.88 5.61
C SER A 46 17.00 4.42 4.48
N LYS A 47 17.40 3.14 4.49
CA LYS A 47 18.21 2.51 3.45
C LYS A 47 17.97 0.99 3.41
N TYR A 48 18.03 0.42 2.21
CA TYR A 48 17.93 -1.03 1.98
C TYR A 48 19.30 -1.69 1.81
N ASN A 49 20.34 -0.88 1.59
CA ASN A 49 21.69 -1.35 1.38
C ASN A 49 22.68 -0.39 2.04
N HIS A 50 23.75 -0.94 2.58
CA HIS A 50 24.87 -0.19 3.12
C HIS A 50 26.17 -0.92 2.77
N ASN A 51 27.08 -0.24 2.10
CA ASN A 51 28.38 -0.77 1.73
C ASN A 51 29.44 -0.17 2.66
N PHE A 52 30.12 -1.02 3.41
CA PHE A 52 31.22 -0.60 4.30
C PHE A 52 32.54 -0.32 3.56
N GLY A 53 32.64 -0.69 2.28
CA GLY A 53 33.85 -0.52 1.48
C GLY A 53 34.96 -1.49 1.90
N ASN A 54 36.19 -0.99 1.95
CA ASN A 54 37.33 -1.78 2.39
C ASN A 54 37.39 -1.78 3.92
N VAL A 55 37.29 -2.98 4.50
CA VAL A 55 37.26 -3.20 5.94
C VAL A 55 38.45 -4.06 6.35
N LYS A 56 39.07 -3.77 7.51
CA LYS A 56 40.17 -4.59 8.01
C LYS A 56 39.63 -5.82 8.73
N GLU A 57 40.35 -6.93 8.63
CA GLU A 57 39.99 -8.15 9.34
C GLU A 57 40.00 -7.91 10.85
N GLY A 58 38.94 -8.38 11.54
CA GLY A 58 38.74 -8.18 12.97
C GLY A 58 38.12 -6.83 13.37
N GLU A 59 37.89 -5.92 12.43
CA GLU A 59 37.25 -4.63 12.71
C GLU A 59 35.72 -4.80 12.89
N VAL A 60 35.18 -4.30 14.01
CA VAL A 60 33.74 -4.30 14.28
C VAL A 60 33.14 -2.97 13.83
N LEU A 61 32.33 -3.02 12.79
CA LEU A 61 31.65 -1.85 12.24
C LEU A 61 30.17 -1.86 12.61
N HIS A 62 29.63 -0.65 12.80
CA HIS A 62 28.24 -0.44 13.15
C HIS A 62 27.56 0.40 12.08
N THR A 63 26.29 0.13 11.84
CA THR A 63 25.45 0.97 10.98
C THR A 63 24.07 1.04 11.59
N VAL A 64 23.44 2.20 11.46
CA VAL A 64 22.05 2.40 11.89
C VAL A 64 21.17 2.40 10.66
N ILE A 65 20.09 1.63 10.70
CA ILE A 65 18.99 1.66 9.74
C ILE A 65 17.77 2.13 10.51
N GLU A 66 17.24 3.28 10.13
CA GLU A 66 16.06 3.83 10.77
C GLU A 66 14.83 3.15 10.19
N VAL A 67 13.96 2.68 11.08
CA VAL A 67 12.65 2.10 10.74
C VAL A 67 11.60 3.14 11.09
N SER A 68 10.73 3.43 10.15
CA SER A 68 9.61 4.36 10.33
C SER A 68 8.31 3.72 9.87
N ASN A 69 7.21 4.06 10.54
CA ASN A 69 5.86 3.67 10.13
C ASN A 69 5.23 4.83 9.35
N SER A 70 5.01 4.65 8.04
CA SER A 70 4.25 5.60 7.20
C SER A 70 2.78 5.24 7.07
N GLY A 71 2.37 4.15 7.73
CA GLY A 71 1.00 3.66 7.75
C GLY A 71 0.10 4.43 8.72
N LEU A 72 -1.14 3.98 8.81
CA LEU A 72 -2.18 4.60 9.63
C LEU A 72 -2.55 3.77 10.87
N ASP A 73 -1.87 2.66 11.09
CA ASP A 73 -2.06 1.73 12.21
C ASP A 73 -0.70 1.37 12.84
N ASP A 74 -0.70 0.77 14.03
CA ASP A 74 0.50 0.48 14.80
C ASP A 74 1.41 -0.56 14.12
N LEU A 75 2.70 -0.25 14.00
CA LEU A 75 3.72 -1.15 13.46
C LEU A 75 4.43 -1.87 14.60
N GLU A 76 4.12 -3.15 14.80
CA GLU A 76 4.82 -4.03 15.73
C GLU A 76 5.93 -4.83 15.02
N ILE A 77 7.18 -4.66 15.44
CA ILE A 77 8.33 -5.44 14.95
C ILE A 77 8.47 -6.68 15.83
N LYS A 78 8.07 -7.84 15.30
CA LYS A 78 8.05 -9.11 16.05
C LYS A 78 9.41 -9.80 16.15
N ASP A 79 10.23 -9.65 15.11
CA ASP A 79 11.51 -10.34 15.01
C ASP A 79 12.42 -9.63 14.00
N VAL A 80 13.73 -9.76 14.18
CA VAL A 80 14.76 -9.25 13.26
C VAL A 80 15.79 -10.35 13.01
N LYS A 81 15.90 -10.79 11.75
CA LYS A 81 16.76 -11.92 11.37
C LYS A 81 17.92 -11.48 10.49
N SER A 82 19.13 -11.85 10.87
CA SER A 82 20.29 -11.81 9.99
C SER A 82 20.41 -13.11 9.19
N SER A 83 20.79 -13.01 7.92
CA SER A 83 21.02 -14.18 7.05
C SER A 83 22.38 -14.84 7.26
N CYS A 84 23.33 -14.13 7.90
CA CYS A 84 24.64 -14.64 8.30
C CYS A 84 24.80 -14.46 9.82
N GLY A 85 25.28 -15.51 10.51
CA GLY A 85 25.60 -15.44 11.94
C GLY A 85 26.77 -14.52 12.28
N CYS A 86 27.46 -14.01 11.28
CA CYS A 86 28.52 -13.01 11.40
C CYS A 86 27.98 -11.57 11.62
N THR A 87 26.67 -11.37 11.48
CA THR A 87 26.01 -10.07 11.65
C THR A 87 25.02 -10.15 12.80
N ALA A 88 25.16 -9.25 13.77
CA ALA A 88 24.19 -9.07 14.84
C ALA A 88 23.23 -7.92 14.48
N ALA A 89 21.94 -8.19 14.54
CA ALA A 89 20.92 -7.14 14.61
C ALA A 89 20.62 -6.89 16.09
N LEU A 90 20.80 -5.66 16.55
CA LEU A 90 20.66 -5.21 17.93
C LEU A 90 19.64 -4.07 17.98
#